data_AF-A0A970JIV7-F1
#
_entry.id   AF-A0A970JIV7-F1
#
_cell.length_a   1.000
_cell.length_b   1.000
_cell.length_c   1.000
_cell.angle_alpha   90.00
_cell.angle_beta   90.00
_cell.angle_gamma   90.00
#
_symmetry.space_group_name_H-M   'P 1'
#
loop_
_entity.id
_entity.type
_entity.pdbx_description
1 polymer ?
#
loop_
_entity_poly.entity_id
_entity_poly.type
_entity_poly.pdbx_seq_one_letter_code
_entity_poly.pdbx_strand_id
1 'polypeptide(L)'
;AELVLRYPNVTVVCSAMASNMINQFYGADSFKNRLIVTDDSILETGRHKLRFFTAPMVHWPEVIVTYDETDRVLFSADAFGSFGALNGALFADEVDFMRDYLDEARRYYANIVGKYGPQVQSLLKKVASVKVDMICPLHGFVWRRDIESYIDKYQKWSTYTPEEYGVMLAYASIYGNTENAAEILSRKLFERGVKVEMYDVSVKPASDIVSAAFRYSHLVFASSTYNAGVFVTMDALLRDIEAHALKNRTVAFIENGSWAPQSGKLMREILAPLNFRVINETVRIKSALADDQEKELDALADAIAATIPETAKKKTASAPTAAGEVQGNALFNISYGLFVLSAKDSAGRDCGCIINTLEQITATPIRISIAVNKDNYTHEAIMATGEFTVSVLTESTPFSVFENFGFCSSRDKDKFAGYDNAPRGANGIAYVPEHTNAFISGKVISVVDCGTHSIFIADVTEAKVLSDEPALTYTYYYDNIKPKKVNAAPTAPNAPKRKVWVCKICGYVYEGEELPPDFVCPICKHPASDFELREI
;
A
#
# COMPACT_ATOMS: atom_id res chain seq x y z
N ALA A 1 -32.64 11.03 32.26
CA ALA A 1 -33.76 11.45 33.14
C ALA A 1 -35.04 11.73 32.34
N GLU A 2 -34.93 12.48 31.25
CA GLU A 2 -36.04 12.98 30.44
C GLU A 2 -37.05 11.92 29.93
N LEU A 3 -36.57 10.72 29.53
CA LEU A 3 -37.44 9.60 29.15
C LEU A 3 -38.34 9.15 30.32
N VAL A 4 -37.78 9.03 31.52
CA VAL A 4 -38.49 8.50 32.70
C VAL A 4 -39.43 9.54 33.31
N LEU A 5 -39.22 10.83 33.07
CA LEU A 5 -40.22 11.85 33.38
C LEU A 5 -41.50 11.67 32.55
N ARG A 6 -41.37 11.26 31.28
CA ARG A 6 -42.53 10.99 30.40
C ARG A 6 -43.18 9.64 30.64
N TYR A 7 -42.39 8.65 31.07
CA TYR A 7 -42.85 7.29 31.35
C TYR A 7 -42.55 6.91 32.81
N PRO A 8 -43.27 7.48 33.79
CA PRO A 8 -42.92 7.36 35.21
C PRO A 8 -43.00 5.94 35.77
N ASN A 9 -43.71 5.04 35.07
CA ASN A 9 -43.87 3.65 35.46
C ASN A 9 -42.84 2.72 34.81
N VAL A 10 -41.96 3.23 33.92
CA VAL A 10 -40.93 2.40 33.27
C VAL A 10 -39.93 1.87 34.30
N THR A 11 -39.53 0.62 34.16
CA THR A 11 -38.46 0.02 34.97
C THR A 11 -37.14 0.11 34.20
N VAL A 12 -36.12 0.71 34.82
CA VAL A 12 -34.75 0.74 34.28
C VAL A 12 -34.05 -0.57 34.62
N VAL A 13 -33.69 -1.35 33.60
CA VAL A 13 -32.92 -2.59 33.77
C VAL A 13 -31.44 -2.26 33.67
N CYS A 14 -30.66 -2.54 34.71
CA CYS A 14 -29.25 -2.15 34.77
C CYS A 14 -28.43 -3.02 35.72
N SER A 15 -27.10 -2.91 35.67
CA SER A 15 -26.24 -3.54 36.67
C SER A 15 -26.27 -2.80 38.01
N ALA A 16 -25.79 -3.44 39.07
CA ALA A 16 -25.64 -2.79 40.37
C ALA A 16 -24.74 -1.54 40.30
N MET A 17 -23.66 -1.61 39.52
CA MET A 17 -22.76 -0.48 39.32
C MET A 17 -23.45 0.66 38.56
N ALA A 18 -24.23 0.35 37.52
CA ALA A 18 -24.99 1.36 36.78
C ALA A 18 -26.00 2.05 37.70
N SER A 19 -26.67 1.30 38.59
CA SER A 19 -27.59 1.89 39.58
C SER A 19 -26.89 2.90 40.49
N ASN A 20 -25.67 2.58 40.95
CA ASN A 20 -24.88 3.52 41.76
C ASN A 20 -24.51 4.78 40.96
N MET A 21 -24.07 4.62 39.71
CA MET A 21 -23.69 5.74 38.85
C MET A 21 -24.89 6.61 38.48
N ILE A 22 -26.06 6.00 38.24
CA ILE A 22 -27.31 6.73 38.03
C ILE A 22 -27.61 7.65 39.23
N ASN A 23 -27.42 7.16 40.46
CA ASN A 23 -27.60 8.00 41.65
C ASN A 23 -26.62 9.17 41.71
N GLN A 24 -25.38 8.97 41.24
CA GLN A 24 -24.36 10.02 41.21
C GLN A 24 -24.67 11.08 40.16
N PHE A 25 -25.08 10.68 38.95
CA PHE A 25 -25.38 11.61 37.86
C PHE A 25 -26.72 12.34 38.04
N TYR A 26 -27.72 11.66 38.60
CA TYR A 26 -29.11 12.15 38.58
C TYR A 26 -29.75 12.29 39.97
N GLY A 27 -29.03 11.95 41.04
CA GLY A 27 -29.52 11.99 42.43
C GLY A 27 -30.18 10.67 42.87
N ALA A 28 -30.20 10.42 44.18
CA ALA A 28 -30.69 9.16 44.76
C ALA A 28 -32.19 8.89 44.51
N ASP A 29 -33.00 9.95 44.37
CA ASP A 29 -34.45 9.84 44.12
C ASP A 29 -34.81 9.70 42.63
N SER A 30 -33.82 9.69 41.74
CA SER A 30 -34.03 9.53 40.31
C SER A 30 -34.36 8.07 39.95
N PHE A 31 -35.16 7.84 38.90
CA PHE A 31 -35.49 6.50 38.38
C PHE A 31 -35.94 5.49 39.45
N LYS A 32 -37.14 5.69 40.01
CA LYS A 32 -37.66 4.91 41.15
C LYS A 32 -37.74 3.39 40.90
N ASN A 33 -38.09 2.99 39.68
CA ASN A 33 -38.23 1.59 39.31
C ASN A 33 -36.94 1.11 38.64
N ARG A 34 -36.19 0.23 39.30
CA ARG A 34 -34.98 -0.39 38.75
C ARG A 34 -35.01 -1.89 38.93
N LEU A 35 -34.57 -2.61 37.91
CA LEU A 35 -34.32 -4.04 37.95
C LEU A 35 -32.81 -4.26 37.84
N ILE A 36 -32.20 -4.75 38.91
CA ILE A 36 -30.78 -5.05 38.94
C ILE A 36 -30.54 -6.44 38.33
N VAL A 37 -29.71 -6.49 37.29
CA VAL A 37 -29.35 -7.74 36.60
C VAL A 37 -27.87 -8.09 36.80
N THR A 38 -27.60 -9.39 36.84
CA THR A 38 -26.27 -10.00 36.90
C THR A 38 -26.10 -10.96 35.71
N ASP A 39 -24.95 -11.65 35.66
CA ASP A 39 -24.77 -12.74 34.71
C ASP A 39 -25.94 -13.74 34.81
N ASP A 40 -26.45 -14.14 33.65
CA ASP A 40 -27.54 -15.11 33.47
C ASP A 40 -28.91 -14.68 34.00
N SER A 41 -29.07 -13.45 34.48
CA SER A 41 -30.40 -12.89 34.76
C SER A 41 -31.27 -12.92 33.49
N ILE A 42 -32.56 -13.20 33.66
CA ILE A 42 -33.52 -13.31 32.55
C ILE A 42 -34.67 -12.31 32.77
N LEU A 43 -35.05 -11.60 31.71
CA LEU A 43 -36.25 -10.79 31.63
C LEU A 43 -37.12 -11.27 30.46
N GLU A 44 -38.33 -11.71 30.76
CA GLU A 44 -39.33 -12.07 29.75
C GLU A 44 -40.26 -10.89 29.48
N THR A 45 -40.41 -10.51 28.21
CA THR A 45 -41.24 -9.37 27.78
C THR A 45 -42.43 -9.82 26.92
N GLY A 46 -42.84 -11.09 27.07
CA GLY A 46 -43.84 -11.75 26.24
C GLY A 46 -43.16 -12.70 25.26
N ARG A 47 -43.00 -12.30 24.00
CA ARG A 47 -42.31 -13.12 22.97
C ARG A 47 -40.81 -13.25 23.23
N HIS A 48 -40.18 -12.18 23.72
CA HIS A 48 -38.72 -12.10 23.85
C HIS A 48 -38.26 -12.50 25.24
N LYS A 49 -37.18 -13.26 25.28
CA LYS A 49 -36.51 -13.68 26.50
C LYS A 49 -35.09 -13.10 26.49
N LEU A 50 -34.88 -12.06 27.29
CA LEU A 50 -33.64 -11.31 27.34
C LEU A 50 -32.75 -11.85 28.46
N ARG A 51 -31.57 -12.34 28.10
CA ARG A 51 -30.53 -12.80 29.03
C ARG A 51 -29.43 -11.75 29.14
N PHE A 52 -28.95 -11.49 30.35
CA PHE A 52 -27.92 -10.48 30.59
C PHE A 52 -26.57 -11.12 30.91
N PHE A 53 -25.49 -10.52 30.41
CA PHE A 53 -24.12 -10.85 30.80
C PHE A 53 -23.39 -9.59 31.24
N THR A 54 -22.68 -9.66 32.36
CA THR A 54 -21.85 -8.56 32.84
C THR A 54 -20.56 -8.49 32.03
N ALA A 55 -20.16 -7.27 31.66
CA ALA A 55 -18.95 -6.98 30.90
C ALA A 55 -18.14 -5.84 31.55
N PRO A 56 -17.79 -5.95 32.85
CA PRO A 56 -17.14 -4.86 33.56
C PRO A 56 -15.79 -4.50 32.92
N MET A 57 -15.56 -3.20 32.78
CA MET A 57 -14.40 -2.61 32.11
C MET A 57 -14.32 -2.94 30.60
N VAL A 58 -15.46 -3.13 29.94
CA VAL A 58 -15.56 -3.16 28.47
C VAL A 58 -16.46 -2.00 27.98
N HIS A 59 -16.10 -0.74 28.16
CA HIS A 59 -14.87 -0.21 28.79
C HIS A 59 -15.12 0.40 30.19
N TRP A 60 -16.37 0.43 30.65
CA TRP A 60 -16.78 0.98 31.94
C TRP A 60 -17.20 -0.11 32.93
N PRO A 61 -17.15 0.12 34.26
CA PRO A 61 -17.37 -0.93 35.26
C PRO A 61 -18.82 -1.45 35.30
N GLU A 62 -19.79 -0.70 34.78
CA GLU A 62 -21.21 -1.04 34.82
C GLU A 62 -21.74 -1.82 33.63
N VAL A 63 -20.93 -1.97 32.58
CA VAL A 63 -21.40 -2.47 31.30
C VAL A 63 -22.01 -3.87 31.45
N ILE A 64 -23.18 -4.02 30.82
CA ILE A 64 -23.85 -5.29 30.58
C ILE A 64 -24.12 -5.41 29.08
N VAL A 65 -24.05 -6.62 28.56
CA VAL A 65 -24.59 -6.95 27.24
C VAL A 65 -25.91 -7.68 27.40
N THR A 66 -26.82 -7.48 26.47
CA THR A 66 -28.14 -8.12 26.47
C THR A 66 -28.23 -9.05 25.28
N TYR A 67 -28.56 -10.31 25.53
CA TYR A 67 -28.76 -11.31 24.50
C TYR A 67 -30.25 -11.68 24.45
N ASP A 68 -30.86 -11.46 23.30
CA ASP A 68 -32.23 -11.92 23.04
C ASP A 68 -32.17 -13.39 22.60
N GLU A 69 -32.62 -14.29 23.47
CA GLU A 69 -32.62 -15.74 23.19
C GLU A 69 -33.59 -16.12 22.06
N THR A 70 -34.65 -15.34 21.87
CA THR A 70 -35.70 -15.64 20.89
C THR A 70 -35.20 -15.42 19.47
N ASP A 71 -34.60 -14.26 19.21
CA ASP A 71 -34.14 -13.86 17.87
C ASP A 71 -32.61 -13.99 17.71
N ARG A 72 -31.89 -14.40 18.77
CA ARG A 72 -30.43 -14.63 18.81
C ARG A 72 -29.61 -13.37 18.50
N VAL A 73 -30.06 -12.24 19.04
CA VAL A 73 -29.43 -10.93 18.85
C VAL A 73 -28.62 -10.55 20.09
N LEU A 74 -27.37 -10.14 19.90
CA LEU A 74 -26.52 -9.59 20.95
C LEU A 74 -26.49 -8.07 20.86
N PHE A 75 -27.10 -7.39 21.82
CA PHE A 75 -26.89 -5.95 22.06
C PHE A 75 -25.61 -5.78 22.88
N SER A 76 -24.54 -5.37 22.21
CA SER A 76 -23.16 -5.51 22.71
C SER A 76 -22.59 -4.30 23.45
N ALA A 77 -23.42 -3.29 23.73
CA ALA A 77 -22.96 -2.02 24.27
C ALA A 77 -21.86 -1.40 23.37
N ASP A 78 -20.74 -0.94 23.94
CA ASP A 78 -19.60 -0.40 23.18
C ASP A 78 -18.76 -1.47 22.47
N ALA A 79 -18.87 -2.74 22.88
CA ALA A 79 -18.18 -3.81 22.16
C ALA A 79 -18.74 -3.92 20.73
N PHE A 80 -17.85 -4.20 19.78
CA PHE A 80 -18.11 -4.22 18.33
C PHE A 80 -18.42 -2.83 17.72
N GLY A 81 -18.05 -1.75 18.42
CA GLY A 81 -18.21 -0.38 17.93
C GLY A 81 -17.20 0.05 16.85
N SER A 82 -17.56 1.11 16.13
CA SER A 82 -16.67 1.84 15.22
C SER A 82 -16.92 3.36 15.32
N PHE A 83 -15.90 4.16 15.02
CA PHE A 83 -16.05 5.60 14.86
C PHE A 83 -16.66 5.96 13.49
N GLY A 84 -17.31 7.12 13.43
CA GLY A 84 -17.88 7.67 12.20
C GLY A 84 -19.40 7.59 12.15
N ALA A 85 -19.98 8.49 11.35
CA ALA A 85 -21.42 8.48 11.08
C ALA A 85 -21.75 7.47 9.97
N LEU A 86 -22.89 6.81 10.11
CA LEU A 86 -23.43 5.94 9.08
C LEU A 86 -23.92 6.78 7.89
N ASN A 87 -23.41 6.49 6.69
CA ASN A 87 -23.73 7.22 5.45
C ASN A 87 -24.91 6.57 4.69
N GLY A 88 -25.96 6.17 5.41
CA GLY A 88 -27.18 5.59 4.85
C GLY A 88 -27.24 4.06 4.89
N ALA A 89 -26.11 3.38 5.07
CA ALA A 89 -26.06 1.93 5.33
C ALA A 89 -26.12 1.67 6.84
N LEU A 90 -26.98 0.74 7.26
CA LEU A 90 -27.12 0.35 8.67
C LEU A 90 -26.36 -0.94 8.97
N PHE A 91 -26.31 -1.85 7.99
CA PHE A 91 -25.73 -3.18 8.18
C PHE A 91 -24.32 -3.27 7.58
N ALA A 92 -23.43 -4.00 8.26
CA ALA A 92 -22.05 -4.16 7.80
C ALA A 92 -21.95 -4.84 6.42
N ASP A 93 -22.93 -5.68 6.05
CA ASP A 93 -23.00 -6.34 4.74
C ASP A 93 -23.48 -5.44 3.58
N GLU A 94 -23.87 -4.20 3.86
CA GLU A 94 -24.26 -3.21 2.84
C GLU A 94 -23.07 -2.37 2.35
N VAL A 95 -21.90 -2.53 2.98
CA VAL A 95 -20.67 -1.80 2.66
C VAL A 95 -19.49 -2.77 2.58
N ASP A 96 -18.37 -2.34 2.01
CA ASP A 96 -17.11 -3.07 2.12
C ASP A 96 -16.45 -2.75 3.47
N PHE A 97 -17.00 -3.31 4.55
CA PHE A 97 -16.56 -2.99 5.92
C PHE A 97 -15.07 -3.20 6.12
N MET A 98 -14.55 -4.33 5.62
CA MET A 98 -13.15 -4.72 5.84
C MET A 98 -12.17 -3.80 5.12
N ARG A 99 -12.57 -3.23 3.97
CA ARG A 99 -11.74 -2.26 3.23
C ARG A 99 -11.89 -0.84 3.76
N ASP A 100 -13.13 -0.40 4.00
CA ASP A 100 -13.43 1.03 4.17
C ASP A 100 -13.59 1.47 5.64
N TYR A 101 -13.93 0.54 6.55
CA TYR A 101 -14.34 0.89 7.93
C TYR A 101 -13.53 0.17 9.01
N LEU A 102 -12.77 -0.88 8.66
CA LEU A 102 -11.97 -1.64 9.62
C LEU A 102 -10.94 -0.76 10.35
N ASP A 103 -10.36 0.22 9.67
CA ASP A 103 -9.39 1.13 10.29
C ASP A 103 -10.02 1.97 11.40
N GLU A 104 -11.25 2.47 11.19
CA GLU A 104 -12.01 3.20 12.22
C GLU A 104 -12.51 2.28 13.34
N ALA A 105 -12.85 1.02 13.03
CA ALA A 105 -13.21 0.02 14.03
C ALA A 105 -12.02 -0.37 14.90
N ARG A 106 -10.83 -0.52 14.30
CA ARG A 106 -9.57 -0.71 15.02
C ARG A 106 -9.24 0.51 15.87
N ARG A 107 -9.43 1.72 15.32
CA ARG A 107 -9.21 2.98 16.04
C ARG A 107 -10.14 3.08 17.25
N TYR A 108 -11.41 2.73 17.10
CA TYR A 108 -12.37 2.65 18.19
C TYR A 108 -11.91 1.68 19.27
N TYR A 109 -11.61 0.43 18.90
CA TYR A 109 -11.15 -0.56 19.87
C TYR A 109 -9.88 -0.11 20.59
N ALA A 110 -8.84 0.27 19.84
CA ALA A 110 -7.52 0.59 20.37
C ALA A 110 -7.57 1.76 21.36
N ASN A 111 -8.37 2.79 21.08
CA ASN A 111 -8.42 4.03 21.86
C ASN A 111 -9.47 4.05 22.99
N ILE A 112 -10.41 3.11 22.99
CA ILE A 112 -11.50 3.08 23.99
C ILE A 112 -11.37 1.85 24.89
N VAL A 113 -11.17 0.67 24.28
CA VAL A 113 -11.21 -0.62 24.97
C VAL A 113 -9.82 -1.25 25.08
N GLY A 114 -8.82 -0.79 24.32
CA GLY A 114 -7.53 -1.44 24.11
C GLY A 114 -6.78 -1.88 25.37
N LYS A 115 -6.98 -1.16 26.49
CA LYS A 115 -6.42 -1.50 27.81
C LYS A 115 -6.99 -2.78 28.43
N TYR A 116 -8.22 -3.13 28.07
CA TYR A 116 -9.04 -4.13 28.76
C TYR A 116 -9.17 -5.45 27.99
N GLY A 117 -8.11 -5.84 27.27
CA GLY A 117 -8.07 -7.10 26.52
C GLY A 117 -8.52 -8.34 27.32
N PRO A 118 -8.04 -8.58 28.56
CA PRO A 118 -8.49 -9.69 29.39
C PRO A 118 -10.01 -9.68 29.70
N GLN A 119 -10.59 -8.50 29.88
CA GLN A 119 -12.02 -8.33 30.15
C GLN A 119 -12.85 -8.59 28.89
N VAL A 120 -12.38 -8.15 27.73
CA VAL A 120 -12.97 -8.50 26.43
C VAL A 120 -12.93 -10.01 26.22
N GLN A 121 -11.79 -10.67 26.48
CA GLN A 121 -11.67 -12.13 26.39
C GLN A 121 -12.65 -12.86 27.33
N SER A 122 -12.83 -12.36 28.56
CA SER A 122 -13.82 -12.89 29.50
C SER A 122 -15.25 -12.78 28.95
N LEU A 123 -15.61 -11.61 28.39
CA LEU A 123 -16.91 -11.40 27.74
C LEU A 123 -17.10 -12.36 26.56
N LEU A 124 -16.12 -12.43 25.64
CA LEU A 124 -16.18 -13.32 24.47
C LEU A 124 -16.38 -14.78 24.88
N LYS A 125 -15.74 -15.22 25.97
CA LYS A 125 -15.92 -16.57 26.52
C LYS A 125 -17.32 -16.81 27.08
N LYS A 126 -17.94 -15.81 27.74
CA LYS A 126 -19.33 -15.91 28.23
C LYS A 126 -20.31 -16.06 27.06
N VAL A 127 -20.19 -15.20 26.06
CA VAL A 127 -21.11 -15.20 24.90
C VAL A 127 -20.87 -16.35 23.94
N ALA A 128 -19.69 -16.99 23.95
CA ALA A 128 -19.41 -18.19 23.15
C ALA A 128 -20.31 -19.39 23.50
N SER A 129 -20.98 -19.37 24.66
CA SER A 129 -21.94 -20.41 25.06
C SER A 129 -23.30 -20.32 24.35
N VAL A 130 -23.58 -19.20 23.68
CA VAL A 130 -24.83 -18.95 22.96
C VAL A 130 -24.57 -18.74 21.48
N LYS A 131 -25.55 -19.10 20.64
CA LYS A 131 -25.47 -18.86 19.21
C LYS A 131 -25.92 -17.43 18.90
N VAL A 132 -25.02 -16.60 18.37
CA VAL A 132 -25.34 -15.22 17.99
C VAL A 132 -25.53 -15.15 16.48
N ASP A 133 -26.74 -14.78 16.04
CA ASP A 133 -27.07 -14.59 14.62
C ASP A 133 -27.01 -13.10 14.21
N MET A 134 -26.96 -12.17 15.18
CA MET A 134 -26.79 -10.73 14.94
C MET A 134 -26.11 -10.01 16.11
N ILE A 135 -25.23 -9.04 15.84
CA ILE A 135 -24.62 -8.14 16.84
C ILE A 135 -25.07 -6.70 16.55
N CYS A 136 -25.60 -6.04 17.58
CA CYS A 136 -26.06 -4.66 17.57
C CYS A 136 -25.21 -3.83 18.56
N PRO A 137 -24.12 -3.19 18.10
CA PRO A 137 -23.33 -2.29 18.93
C PRO A 137 -24.04 -0.93 19.12
N LEU A 138 -23.61 -0.16 20.12
CA LEU A 138 -24.07 1.22 20.33
C LEU A 138 -23.58 2.18 19.24
N HIS A 139 -22.43 1.87 18.62
CA HIS A 139 -21.77 2.71 17.64
C HIS A 139 -21.43 1.91 16.39
N GLY A 140 -21.65 2.49 15.21
CA GLY A 140 -21.33 1.86 13.94
C GLY A 140 -22.41 0.90 13.44
N PHE A 141 -21.99 -0.15 12.74
CA PHE A 141 -22.87 -1.01 11.94
C PHE A 141 -23.45 -2.17 12.73
N VAL A 142 -24.66 -2.59 12.35
CA VAL A 142 -25.24 -3.86 12.80
C VAL A 142 -24.65 -5.00 11.98
N TRP A 143 -24.21 -6.07 12.65
CA TRP A 143 -23.63 -7.25 12.02
C TRP A 143 -24.63 -8.40 12.01
N ARG A 144 -24.96 -8.91 10.83
CA ARG A 144 -25.91 -10.04 10.65
C ARG A 144 -25.41 -11.11 9.68
N ARG A 145 -24.22 -10.91 9.12
CA ARG A 145 -23.51 -11.79 8.20
C ARG A 145 -22.02 -11.71 8.52
N ASP A 146 -21.31 -12.80 8.28
CA ASP A 146 -19.85 -12.89 8.47
C ASP A 146 -19.39 -12.35 9.84
N ILE A 147 -20.17 -12.65 10.89
CA ILE A 147 -19.94 -12.17 12.24
C ILE A 147 -18.60 -12.70 12.77
N GLU A 148 -18.23 -13.91 12.33
CA GLU A 148 -16.99 -14.58 12.68
C GLU A 148 -15.76 -13.76 12.27
N SER A 149 -15.80 -13.04 11.15
CA SER A 149 -14.66 -12.22 10.70
C SER A 149 -14.40 -11.03 11.62
N TYR A 150 -15.44 -10.43 12.19
CA TYR A 150 -15.28 -9.34 13.14
C TYR A 150 -14.96 -9.83 14.55
N ILE A 151 -15.49 -11.00 14.95
CA ILE A 151 -15.06 -11.68 16.17
C ILE A 151 -13.57 -12.02 16.11
N ASP A 152 -13.05 -12.50 14.97
CA ASP A 152 -11.60 -12.74 14.79
C ASP A 152 -10.77 -11.47 15.03
N LYS A 153 -11.24 -10.30 14.58
CA LYS A 153 -10.57 -9.01 14.87
C LYS A 153 -10.57 -8.71 16.36
N TYR A 154 -11.72 -8.84 17.03
CA TYR A 154 -11.80 -8.65 18.49
C TYR A 154 -10.92 -9.63 19.26
N GLN A 155 -10.83 -10.89 18.82
CA GLN A 155 -9.93 -11.88 19.39
C GLN A 155 -8.48 -11.39 19.27
N LYS A 156 -8.02 -11.02 18.08
CA LYS A 156 -6.66 -10.49 17.87
C LYS A 156 -6.37 -9.27 18.71
N TRP A 157 -7.27 -8.29 18.74
CA TRP A 157 -7.05 -7.05 19.47
C TRP A 157 -7.01 -7.25 20.99
N SER A 158 -7.85 -8.13 21.53
CA SER A 158 -7.93 -8.41 22.96
C SER A 158 -6.83 -9.34 23.48
N THR A 159 -6.23 -10.17 22.60
CA THR A 159 -4.99 -10.91 22.91
C THR A 159 -3.73 -10.10 22.60
N TYR A 160 -3.88 -8.87 22.10
CA TYR A 160 -2.79 -8.01 21.60
C TYR A 160 -1.98 -8.67 20.46
N THR A 161 -2.57 -9.64 19.77
CA THR A 161 -1.98 -10.25 18.58
C THR A 161 -1.99 -9.22 17.46
N PRO A 162 -0.83 -8.89 16.87
CA PRO A 162 -0.78 -7.94 15.76
C PRO A 162 -1.55 -8.49 14.55
N GLU A 163 -2.21 -7.59 13.82
CA GLU A 163 -2.82 -7.94 12.53
C GLU A 163 -1.76 -8.17 11.46
N GLU A 164 -0.65 -7.44 11.55
CA GLU A 164 0.40 -7.43 10.55
C GLU A 164 1.78 -7.57 11.18
N TYR A 165 2.58 -8.45 10.58
CA TYR A 165 4.00 -8.55 10.88
C TYR A 165 4.78 -7.54 10.03
N GLY A 166 4.99 -6.36 10.60
CA GLY A 166 5.65 -5.22 9.95
C GLY A 166 5.96 -4.14 10.98
N VAL A 167 6.37 -2.97 10.51
CA VAL A 167 6.86 -1.86 11.33
C VAL A 167 5.93 -0.65 11.22
N MET A 168 5.43 -0.20 12.36
CA MET A 168 4.94 1.17 12.54
C MET A 168 6.16 2.05 12.90
N LEU A 169 6.50 3.03 12.06
CA LEU A 169 7.60 3.96 12.29
C LEU A 169 7.05 5.36 12.56
N ALA A 170 7.04 5.77 13.84
CA ALA A 170 6.64 7.11 14.24
C ALA A 170 7.89 7.99 14.41
N TYR A 171 7.88 9.18 13.81
CA TYR A 171 8.97 10.15 13.96
C TYR A 171 8.49 11.53 14.37
N ALA A 172 9.33 12.23 15.13
CA ALA A 172 9.22 13.65 15.46
C ALA A 172 10.49 14.39 15.00
N SER A 173 10.34 15.31 14.04
CA SER A 173 11.45 16.08 13.50
C SER A 173 11.18 17.58 13.50
N ILE A 174 12.12 18.36 14.02
CA ILE A 174 12.03 19.84 14.05
C ILE A 174 12.60 20.44 12.76
N TYR A 175 13.69 19.85 12.26
CA TYR A 175 14.48 20.37 11.13
C TYR A 175 14.66 19.34 10.00
N GLY A 176 13.84 18.28 9.95
CA GLY A 176 13.91 17.24 8.92
C GLY A 176 15.01 16.18 9.11
N ASN A 177 16.03 16.41 9.95
CA ASN A 177 17.12 15.45 10.11
C ASN A 177 16.71 14.09 10.72
N THR A 178 15.73 14.09 11.64
CA THR A 178 15.17 12.85 12.20
C THR A 178 14.28 12.14 11.19
N GLU A 179 13.53 12.91 10.39
CA GLU A 179 12.70 12.41 9.29
C GLU A 179 13.57 11.75 8.22
N ASN A 180 14.65 12.39 7.77
CA ASN A 180 15.61 11.81 6.83
C ASN A 180 16.13 10.43 7.29
N ALA A 181 16.51 10.30 8.56
CA ALA A 181 16.94 9.01 9.10
C ALA A 181 15.81 7.96 9.17
N ALA A 182 14.58 8.39 9.49
CA ALA A 182 13.40 7.55 9.46
C ALA A 182 13.08 7.05 8.05
N GLU A 183 13.18 7.91 7.03
CA GLU A 183 12.99 7.55 5.62
C GLU A 183 14.05 6.56 5.13
N ILE A 184 15.33 6.78 5.48
CA ILE A 184 16.42 5.86 5.14
C ILE A 184 16.19 4.50 5.81
N LEU A 185 15.83 4.46 7.10
CA LEU A 185 15.50 3.20 7.77
C LEU A 185 14.32 2.49 7.10
N SER A 186 13.27 3.24 6.75
CA SER A 186 12.09 2.70 6.07
C SER A 186 12.46 2.02 4.75
N ARG A 187 13.31 2.66 3.94
CA ARG A 187 13.85 2.08 2.70
C ARG A 187 14.67 0.82 2.96
N LYS A 188 15.58 0.85 3.93
CA LYS A 188 16.42 -0.30 4.29
C LYS A 188 15.60 -1.49 4.80
N LEU A 189 14.54 -1.24 5.55
CA LEU A 189 13.57 -2.26 5.98
C LEU A 189 12.79 -2.81 4.79
N PHE A 190 12.32 -1.93 3.90
CA PHE A 190 11.63 -2.33 2.68
C PHE A 190 12.50 -3.26 1.85
N GLU A 191 13.77 -2.92 1.60
CA GLU A 191 14.75 -3.76 0.87
C GLU A 191 14.89 -5.17 1.47
N ARG A 192 14.71 -5.29 2.79
CA ARG A 192 14.72 -6.56 3.55
C ARG A 192 13.35 -7.27 3.58
N GLY A 193 12.40 -6.83 2.76
CA GLY A 193 11.06 -7.42 2.66
C GLY A 193 10.10 -7.02 3.77
N VAL A 194 10.48 -6.07 4.62
CA VAL A 194 9.67 -5.65 5.78
C VAL A 194 8.68 -4.58 5.34
N LYS A 195 7.38 -4.80 5.63
CA LYS A 195 6.37 -3.76 5.45
C LYS A 195 6.57 -2.66 6.51
N VAL A 196 6.60 -1.41 6.06
CA VAL A 196 6.75 -0.24 6.94
C VAL A 196 5.61 0.74 6.65
N GLU A 197 5.06 1.34 7.70
CA GLU A 197 4.16 2.49 7.60
C GLU A 197 4.68 3.60 8.51
N MET A 198 4.89 4.78 7.92
CA MET A 198 5.52 5.92 8.59
C MET A 198 4.48 6.94 9.05
N TYR A 199 4.73 7.55 10.21
CA TYR A 199 3.85 8.57 10.80
C TYR A 199 4.67 9.74 11.36
N ASP A 200 4.43 10.94 10.85
CA ASP A 200 4.86 12.17 11.53
C ASP A 200 3.90 12.48 12.67
N VAL A 201 4.38 12.32 13.90
CA VAL A 201 3.59 12.55 15.12
C VAL A 201 3.23 14.02 15.32
N SER A 202 3.82 14.93 14.55
CA SER A 202 3.56 16.37 14.62
C SER A 202 2.28 16.78 13.90
N VAL A 203 1.82 15.96 12.94
CA VAL A 203 0.64 16.27 12.11
C VAL A 203 -0.42 15.18 12.12
N LYS A 204 -0.04 13.93 12.44
CA LYS A 204 -0.99 12.81 12.53
C LYS A 204 -1.59 12.75 13.95
N PRO A 205 -2.92 12.70 14.10
CA PRO A 205 -3.55 12.51 15.41
C PRO A 205 -3.05 11.24 16.12
N ALA A 206 -2.72 11.36 17.40
CA ALA A 206 -2.19 10.26 18.21
C ALA A 206 -3.08 9.00 18.15
N SER A 207 -4.41 9.17 18.10
CA SER A 207 -5.35 8.05 18.04
C SER A 207 -5.15 7.13 16.83
N ASP A 208 -4.71 7.68 15.70
CA ASP A 208 -4.44 6.91 14.49
C ASP A 208 -3.16 6.08 14.67
N ILE A 209 -2.16 6.66 15.32
CA ILE A 209 -0.87 6.01 15.55
C ILE A 209 -0.99 4.94 16.64
N VAL A 210 -1.82 5.15 17.67
CA VAL A 210 -2.19 4.12 18.66
C VAL A 210 -2.90 2.95 17.95
N SER A 211 -3.84 3.23 17.04
CA SER A 211 -4.48 2.20 16.20
C SER A 211 -3.45 1.42 15.37
N ALA A 212 -2.50 2.12 14.74
CA ALA A 212 -1.40 1.50 14.00
C ALA A 212 -0.48 0.65 14.89
N ALA A 213 -0.22 1.07 16.13
CA ALA A 213 0.56 0.29 17.09
C ALA A 213 -0.15 -1.02 17.48
N PHE A 214 -1.48 -1.05 17.52
CA PHE A 214 -2.26 -2.29 17.64
C PHE A 214 -2.16 -3.17 16.39
N ARG A 215 -2.11 -2.57 15.19
CA ARG A 215 -2.02 -3.29 13.92
C ARG A 215 -0.67 -4.00 13.73
N TYR A 216 0.45 -3.31 13.95
CA TYR A 216 1.79 -3.80 13.61
C TYR A 216 2.49 -4.50 14.78
N SER A 217 3.33 -5.50 14.47
CA SER A 217 4.09 -6.25 15.48
C SER A 217 5.36 -5.55 15.98
N HIS A 218 5.95 -4.65 15.18
CA HIS A 218 7.15 -3.91 15.51
C HIS A 218 6.87 -2.40 15.50
N LEU A 219 7.45 -1.67 16.46
CA LEU A 219 7.31 -0.22 16.58
C LEU A 219 8.70 0.43 16.58
N VAL A 220 8.89 1.45 15.76
CA VAL A 220 10.11 2.26 15.76
C VAL A 220 9.73 3.69 16.13
N PHE A 221 10.41 4.25 17.13
CA PHE A 221 10.21 5.63 17.55
C PHE A 221 11.49 6.44 17.30
N ALA A 222 11.38 7.47 16.47
CA ALA A 222 12.48 8.37 16.14
C ALA A 222 12.17 9.79 16.64
N SER A 223 12.97 10.34 17.54
CA SER A 223 12.68 11.70 18.07
C SER A 223 13.93 12.52 18.28
N SER A 224 13.82 13.80 17.95
CA SER A 224 14.73 14.83 18.44
C SER A 224 14.66 14.96 19.96
N THR A 225 15.79 15.27 20.59
CA THR A 225 15.87 15.77 21.96
C THR A 225 15.51 17.25 21.95
N TYR A 226 14.48 17.62 22.70
CA TYR A 226 13.96 18.99 22.75
C TYR A 226 13.78 19.44 24.19
N ASN A 227 14.34 20.58 24.58
CA ASN A 227 14.35 21.08 25.96
C ASN A 227 14.81 20.03 26.99
N ALA A 228 15.88 19.28 26.65
CA ALA A 228 16.38 18.14 27.44
C ALA A 228 15.36 16.98 27.63
N GLY A 229 14.23 17.00 26.91
CA GLY A 229 13.21 15.98 26.91
C GLY A 229 13.03 15.31 25.53
N VAL A 230 12.00 14.46 25.43
CA VAL A 230 11.45 13.98 24.15
C VAL A 230 10.63 15.11 23.53
N PHE A 231 10.55 15.18 22.19
CA PHE A 231 9.69 16.16 21.53
C PHE A 231 8.23 15.97 21.96
N VAL A 232 7.52 17.08 22.20
CA VAL A 232 6.24 17.08 22.94
C VAL A 232 5.17 16.16 22.36
N THR A 233 5.02 16.09 21.04
CA THR A 233 4.03 15.23 20.39
C THR A 233 4.43 13.76 20.44
N MET A 234 5.72 13.44 20.41
CA MET A 234 6.21 12.09 20.64
C MET A 234 6.03 11.67 22.10
N ASP A 235 6.34 12.54 23.07
CA ASP A 235 6.09 12.27 24.49
C ASP A 235 4.60 11.96 24.75
N ALA A 236 3.70 12.78 24.19
CA ALA A 236 2.26 12.57 24.29
C ALA A 236 1.84 11.21 23.70
N LEU A 237 2.30 10.86 22.49
CA LEU A 237 2.01 9.57 21.86
C LEU A 237 2.49 8.39 22.73
N LEU A 238 3.71 8.45 23.24
CA LEU A 238 4.28 7.36 24.03
C LEU A 238 3.52 7.15 25.35
N ARG A 239 3.12 8.24 26.00
CA ARG A 239 2.25 8.18 27.19
C ARG A 239 0.87 7.63 26.87
N ASP A 240 0.33 7.96 25.71
CA ASP A 240 -0.97 7.43 25.29
C ASP A 240 -0.89 5.91 25.05
N ILE A 241 0.15 5.44 24.38
CA ILE A 241 0.42 3.99 24.20
C ILE A 241 0.59 3.30 25.57
N GLU A 242 1.29 3.92 26.51
CA GLU A 242 1.47 3.41 27.88
C GLU A 242 0.15 3.33 28.65
N ALA A 243 -0.68 4.39 28.58
CA ALA A 243 -1.99 4.43 29.21
C ALA A 243 -2.94 3.32 28.72
N HIS A 244 -2.83 2.98 27.43
CA HIS A 244 -3.56 1.89 26.76
C HIS A 244 -2.97 0.50 27.03
N ALA A 245 -1.87 0.39 27.77
CA ALA A 245 -1.27 -0.86 28.22
C ALA A 245 -1.04 -1.88 27.08
N LEU A 246 -0.63 -1.40 25.90
CA LEU A 246 -0.33 -2.24 24.75
C LEU A 246 0.74 -3.30 25.12
N LYS A 247 0.63 -4.51 24.55
CA LYS A 247 1.48 -5.66 24.87
C LYS A 247 2.08 -6.30 23.63
N ASN A 248 3.07 -7.16 23.84
CA ASN A 248 3.59 -8.08 22.81
C ASN A 248 4.09 -7.35 21.56
N ARG A 249 4.90 -6.31 21.74
CA ARG A 249 5.57 -5.59 20.64
C ARG A 249 7.08 -5.72 20.77
N THR A 250 7.74 -5.68 19.61
CA THR A 250 9.18 -5.45 19.51
C THR A 250 9.41 -3.98 19.19
N VAL A 251 10.32 -3.31 19.91
CA VAL A 251 10.55 -1.86 19.77
C VAL A 251 11.99 -1.49 19.50
N ALA A 252 12.19 -0.46 18.68
CA ALA A 252 13.48 0.13 18.35
C ALA A 252 13.40 1.66 18.43
N PHE A 253 14.55 2.32 18.62
CA PHE A 253 14.60 3.76 18.88
C PHE A 253 15.72 4.44 18.09
N ILE A 254 15.42 5.60 17.50
CA ILE A 254 16.39 6.53 16.92
C ILE A 254 16.35 7.82 17.74
N GLU A 255 17.51 8.32 18.16
CA GLU A 255 17.61 9.61 18.83
C GLU A 255 18.40 10.63 18.00
N ASN A 256 17.99 11.89 18.05
CA ASN A 256 18.69 13.00 17.42
C ASN A 256 18.88 14.16 18.41
N GLY A 257 20.08 14.75 18.47
CA GLY A 257 20.34 16.00 19.20
C GLY A 257 21.72 16.57 18.89
N SER A 258 21.96 17.85 19.15
CA SER A 258 23.23 18.49 18.74
C SER A 258 24.34 18.43 19.80
N TRP A 259 24.03 18.74 21.07
CA TRP A 259 25.04 18.82 22.15
C TRP A 259 24.82 17.81 23.28
N ALA A 260 23.58 17.37 23.52
CA ALA A 260 23.25 16.37 24.56
C ALA A 260 22.02 15.51 24.17
N PRO A 261 22.14 14.61 23.17
CA PRO A 261 21.05 13.69 22.82
C PRO A 261 20.69 12.80 24.00
N GLN A 262 19.41 12.72 24.33
CA GLN A 262 18.87 11.84 25.39
C GLN A 262 17.45 11.32 25.11
N SER A 263 16.82 11.75 24.01
CA SER A 263 15.45 11.32 23.66
C SER A 263 15.32 9.81 23.58
N GLY A 264 16.33 9.08 23.08
CA GLY A 264 16.27 7.61 22.98
C GLY A 264 16.18 6.94 24.35
N LYS A 265 16.93 7.43 25.33
CA LYS A 265 16.85 6.98 26.73
C LYS A 265 15.46 7.28 27.32
N LEU A 266 14.99 8.52 27.18
CA LEU A 266 13.72 8.95 27.76
C LEU A 266 12.52 8.23 27.15
N MET A 267 12.51 7.97 25.83
CA MET A 267 11.47 7.17 25.18
C MET A 267 11.42 5.73 25.73
N ARG A 268 12.59 5.13 25.99
CA ARG A 268 12.67 3.79 26.63
C ARG A 268 12.12 3.80 28.05
N GLU A 269 12.40 4.84 28.82
CA GLU A 269 11.87 5.00 30.19
C GLU A 269 10.34 5.12 30.21
N ILE A 270 9.75 5.89 29.28
CA ILE A 270 8.29 6.02 29.16
C ILE A 270 7.63 4.67 28.85
N LEU A 271 8.20 3.86 27.95
CA LEU A 271 7.63 2.57 27.54
C LEU A 271 8.03 1.39 28.44
N ALA A 272 8.94 1.58 29.39
CA ALA A 272 9.43 0.51 30.26
C ALA A 272 8.30 -0.29 30.96
N PRO A 273 7.20 0.33 31.47
CA PRO A 273 6.10 -0.41 32.10
C PRO A 273 5.42 -1.45 31.20
N LEU A 274 5.51 -1.30 29.88
CA LEU A 274 4.86 -2.20 28.91
C LEU A 274 5.64 -3.50 28.66
N ASN A 275 6.90 -3.59 29.12
CA ASN A 275 7.76 -4.77 28.97
C ASN A 275 7.87 -5.25 27.51
N PHE A 276 7.94 -4.33 26.55
CA PHE A 276 8.20 -4.66 25.16
C PHE A 276 9.57 -5.30 24.96
N ARG A 277 9.70 -6.12 23.92
CA ARG A 277 11.00 -6.64 23.49
C ARG A 277 11.79 -5.51 22.85
N VAL A 278 12.88 -5.09 23.48
CA VAL A 278 13.69 -3.98 22.97
C VAL A 278 14.81 -4.49 22.04
N ILE A 279 14.93 -3.87 20.87
CA ILE A 279 16.08 -3.99 19.98
C ILE A 279 17.18 -3.04 20.48
N ASN A 280 18.39 -3.58 20.65
CA ASN A 280 19.46 -2.89 21.37
C ASN A 280 20.35 -2.05 20.46
N GLU A 281 20.31 -2.31 19.16
CA GLU A 281 20.93 -1.49 18.12
C GLU A 281 20.41 -0.05 18.26
N THR A 282 21.33 0.89 18.48
CA THR A 282 21.02 2.30 18.69
C THR A 282 21.54 3.13 17.53
N VAL A 283 20.72 4.04 17.03
CA VAL A 283 21.14 5.08 16.08
C VAL A 283 21.09 6.42 16.81
N ARG A 284 22.26 7.06 16.98
CA ARG A 284 22.39 8.37 17.62
C ARG A 284 22.87 9.38 16.59
N ILE A 285 21.97 10.30 16.23
CA ILE A 285 22.24 11.34 15.24
C ILE A 285 22.70 12.62 15.97
N LYS A 286 23.80 13.21 15.50
CA LYS A 286 24.29 14.51 15.99
C LYS A 286 23.98 15.62 15.00
N SER A 287 22.86 16.31 15.23
CA SER A 287 22.28 17.32 14.32
C SER A 287 21.74 16.71 13.02
N ALA A 288 22.61 16.24 12.12
CA ALA A 288 22.26 15.59 10.87
C ALA A 288 22.91 14.20 10.78
N LEU A 289 22.34 13.32 9.98
CA LEU A 289 22.90 11.99 9.73
C LEU A 289 24.23 12.16 8.97
N ALA A 290 25.31 11.61 9.51
CA ALA A 290 26.60 11.62 8.82
C ALA A 290 26.74 10.41 7.88
N ASP A 291 27.55 10.56 6.84
CA ASP A 291 27.75 9.55 5.79
C ASP A 291 28.21 8.18 6.34
N ASP A 292 28.96 8.16 7.43
CA ASP A 292 29.47 6.93 8.05
C ASP A 292 28.45 6.24 8.98
N GLN A 293 27.37 6.91 9.36
CA GLN A 293 26.31 6.37 10.22
C GLN A 293 25.27 5.55 9.47
N GLU A 294 25.36 5.47 8.14
CA GLU A 294 24.48 4.62 7.34
C GLU A 294 24.56 3.15 7.78
N LYS A 295 25.74 2.70 8.24
CA LYS A 295 25.96 1.36 8.79
C LYS A 295 25.19 1.09 10.08
N GLU A 296 24.95 2.11 10.91
CA GLU A 296 24.13 1.97 12.11
C GLU A 296 22.66 1.73 11.74
N LEU A 297 22.17 2.42 10.69
CA LEU A 297 20.82 2.21 10.16
C LEU A 297 20.68 0.83 9.50
N ASP A 298 21.72 0.34 8.82
CA ASP A 298 21.75 -1.03 8.30
C ASP A 298 21.69 -2.07 9.42
N ALA A 299 22.51 -1.92 10.45
CA ALA A 299 22.50 -2.81 11.62
C ALA A 299 21.13 -2.83 12.31
N LEU A 300 20.51 -1.66 12.47
CA LEU A 300 19.15 -1.56 13.04
C LEU A 300 18.11 -2.24 12.13
N ALA A 301 18.18 -2.02 10.82
CA ALA A 301 17.28 -2.66 9.86
C ALA A 301 17.44 -4.19 9.84
N ASP A 302 18.67 -4.69 9.90
CA ASP A 302 19.00 -6.12 10.00
C ASP A 302 18.42 -6.72 11.28
N ALA A 303 18.61 -6.05 12.42
CA ALA A 303 18.11 -6.51 13.71
C ALA A 303 16.57 -6.56 13.75
N ILE A 304 15.88 -5.54 13.22
CA ILE A 304 14.42 -5.54 13.09
C ILE A 304 13.98 -6.68 12.17
N ALA A 305 14.57 -6.77 10.97
CA ALA A 305 14.19 -7.79 9.98
C ALA A 305 14.42 -9.21 10.52
N ALA A 306 15.49 -9.46 11.26
CA ALA A 306 15.77 -10.77 11.87
C ALA A 306 14.68 -11.22 12.87
N THR A 307 13.90 -10.29 13.42
CA THR A 307 12.80 -10.60 14.35
C THR A 307 11.42 -10.73 13.69
N ILE A 308 11.32 -10.41 12.40
CA ILE A 308 10.10 -10.57 11.61
C ILE A 308 10.04 -11.99 11.03
N PRO A 309 8.90 -12.71 11.16
CA PRO A 309 8.75 -14.03 10.55
C PRO A 309 9.00 -14.02 9.04
N GLU A 310 9.73 -15.00 8.52
CA GLU A 310 10.02 -15.11 7.08
C GLU A 310 8.77 -15.16 6.21
N THR A 311 7.68 -15.77 6.69
CA THR A 311 6.40 -15.82 5.98
C THR A 311 5.72 -14.46 5.84
N ALA A 312 6.09 -13.49 6.67
CA ALA A 312 5.56 -12.14 6.62
C ALA A 312 6.44 -11.18 5.81
N LYS A 313 7.70 -11.54 5.55
CA LYS A 313 8.57 -10.76 4.68
C LYS A 313 8.08 -10.93 3.24
N LYS A 314 7.74 -9.82 2.60
CA LYS A 314 7.54 -9.85 1.15
C LYS A 314 8.89 -10.14 0.53
N LYS A 315 8.95 -11.05 -0.43
CA LYS A 315 10.09 -11.11 -1.33
C LYS A 315 10.10 -9.77 -2.06
N THR A 316 10.88 -8.80 -1.58
CA THR A 316 11.27 -7.70 -2.44
C THR A 316 11.84 -8.34 -3.69
N ALA A 317 11.44 -7.83 -4.86
CA ALA A 317 12.24 -8.03 -6.05
C ALA A 317 13.57 -7.31 -5.81
N SER A 318 14.40 -7.83 -4.91
CA SER A 318 15.82 -7.67 -5.04
C SER A 318 16.14 -8.13 -6.45
N ALA A 319 16.98 -7.37 -7.16
CA ALA A 319 17.70 -7.95 -8.28
C ALA A 319 18.20 -9.32 -7.80
N PRO A 320 17.94 -10.41 -8.54
CA PRO A 320 18.18 -11.76 -8.06
C PRO A 320 19.57 -11.77 -7.41
N THR A 321 19.63 -12.07 -6.12
CA THR A 321 20.91 -12.30 -5.43
C THR A 321 21.54 -13.45 -6.18
N ALA A 322 22.45 -13.08 -7.07
CA ALA A 322 22.78 -13.91 -8.21
C ALA A 322 23.46 -15.18 -7.68
N ALA A 323 22.77 -16.32 -7.77
CA ALA A 323 23.39 -17.61 -7.56
C ALA A 323 24.32 -17.98 -8.75
N GLY A 324 24.34 -17.17 -9.81
CA GLY A 324 25.23 -17.29 -10.97
C GLY A 324 25.38 -15.97 -11.75
N GLU A 325 26.43 -15.88 -12.56
CA GLU A 325 26.72 -14.71 -13.41
C GLU A 325 25.57 -14.44 -14.40
N VAL A 326 25.03 -13.21 -14.41
CA VAL A 326 24.06 -12.77 -15.43
C VAL A 326 24.84 -12.04 -16.53
N GLN A 327 25.18 -12.75 -17.61
CA GLN A 327 25.69 -12.12 -18.81
C GLN A 327 24.54 -11.43 -19.52
N GLY A 328 24.49 -10.09 -19.50
CA GLY A 328 23.37 -9.33 -20.08
C GLY A 328 23.10 -9.62 -21.56
N ASN A 329 24.10 -10.09 -22.30
CA ASN A 329 23.94 -10.54 -23.68
C ASN A 329 23.13 -11.85 -23.83
N ALA A 330 23.05 -12.68 -22.79
CA ALA A 330 22.25 -13.90 -22.81
C ALA A 330 20.75 -13.60 -23.02
N LEU A 331 20.28 -12.44 -22.55
CA LEU A 331 18.91 -11.99 -22.74
C LEU A 331 18.62 -11.60 -24.20
N PHE A 332 19.62 -11.26 -25.01
CA PHE A 332 19.45 -11.02 -26.45
C PHE A 332 19.17 -12.30 -27.25
N ASN A 333 19.33 -13.49 -26.65
CA ASN A 333 18.96 -14.75 -27.29
C ASN A 333 17.46 -15.07 -27.13
N ILE A 334 16.71 -14.29 -26.36
CA ILE A 334 15.26 -14.43 -26.27
C ILE A 334 14.66 -13.83 -27.54
N SER A 335 13.87 -14.62 -28.26
CA SER A 335 13.19 -14.17 -29.46
C SER A 335 12.00 -13.29 -29.07
N TYR A 336 12.02 -12.04 -29.52
CA TYR A 336 10.93 -11.09 -29.33
C TYR A 336 10.34 -10.69 -30.68
N GLY A 337 9.02 -10.56 -30.76
CA GLY A 337 8.37 -9.82 -31.84
C GLY A 337 8.48 -8.31 -31.63
N LEU A 338 8.13 -7.52 -32.64
CA LEU A 338 7.95 -6.08 -32.52
C LEU A 338 6.52 -5.69 -32.92
N PHE A 339 5.91 -4.83 -32.12
CA PHE A 339 4.49 -4.51 -32.24
C PHE A 339 4.25 -3.03 -32.02
N VAL A 340 3.26 -2.46 -32.71
CA VAL A 340 2.64 -1.20 -32.29
C VAL A 340 1.49 -1.54 -31.36
N LEU A 341 1.60 -1.14 -30.10
CA LEU A 341 0.52 -1.17 -29.12
C LEU A 341 -0.26 0.14 -29.23
N SER A 342 -1.55 0.06 -29.45
CA SER A 342 -2.47 1.19 -29.53
C SER A 342 -3.51 1.11 -28.43
N ALA A 343 -3.85 2.26 -27.87
CA ALA A 343 -4.89 2.42 -26.87
C ALA A 343 -5.64 3.74 -27.10
N LYS A 344 -6.77 3.92 -26.43
CA LYS A 344 -7.53 5.17 -26.47
C LYS A 344 -7.53 5.79 -25.08
N ASP A 345 -7.25 7.09 -24.98
CA ASP A 345 -7.35 7.79 -23.71
C ASP A 345 -8.82 8.07 -23.34
N SER A 346 -9.07 8.50 -22.09
CA SER A 346 -10.44 8.80 -21.62
C SER A 346 -11.13 9.93 -22.39
N ALA A 347 -10.39 10.74 -23.15
CA ALA A 347 -10.93 11.79 -24.01
C ALA A 347 -11.23 11.28 -25.43
N GLY A 348 -10.95 10.01 -25.71
CA GLY A 348 -11.23 9.36 -26.99
C GLY A 348 -10.10 9.47 -28.01
N ARG A 349 -8.94 10.01 -27.65
CA ARG A 349 -7.78 10.15 -28.56
C ARG A 349 -6.97 8.87 -28.62
N ASP A 350 -6.52 8.49 -29.81
CA ASP A 350 -5.65 7.33 -29.97
C ASP A 350 -4.21 7.66 -29.53
N CYS A 351 -3.60 6.72 -28.82
CA CYS A 351 -2.22 6.78 -28.36
C CYS A 351 -1.54 5.44 -28.61
N GLY A 352 -0.20 5.43 -28.69
CA GLY A 352 0.48 4.18 -28.98
C GLY A 352 1.98 4.19 -28.74
N CYS A 353 2.55 3.00 -28.63
CA CYS A 353 3.98 2.79 -28.44
C CYS A 353 4.46 1.51 -29.10
N ILE A 354 5.79 1.40 -29.25
CA ILE A 354 6.42 0.14 -29.63
C ILE A 354 6.57 -0.74 -28.39
N ILE A 355 6.15 -2.00 -28.49
CA ILE A 355 6.42 -3.05 -27.49
C ILE A 355 7.06 -4.27 -28.17
N ASN A 356 7.73 -5.10 -27.37
CA ASN A 356 8.30 -6.37 -27.81
C ASN A 356 7.86 -7.55 -26.89
N THR A 357 6.80 -7.35 -26.11
CA THR A 357 6.43 -8.17 -24.94
C THR A 357 5.06 -8.84 -25.10
N LEU A 358 4.53 -8.93 -26.32
CA LEU A 358 3.29 -9.66 -26.58
C LEU A 358 3.55 -11.17 -26.57
N GLU A 359 2.78 -11.91 -25.77
CA GLU A 359 2.79 -13.37 -25.71
C GLU A 359 1.37 -13.93 -25.53
N GLN A 360 1.08 -15.09 -26.13
CA GLN A 360 -0.15 -15.84 -25.84
C GLN A 360 0.05 -16.71 -24.59
N ILE A 361 -0.80 -16.53 -23.58
CA ILE A 361 -0.73 -17.24 -22.31
C ILE A 361 -1.52 -18.55 -22.36
N THR A 362 -2.74 -18.50 -22.90
CA THR A 362 -3.61 -19.68 -23.05
C THR A 362 -4.45 -19.56 -24.31
N ALA A 363 -4.77 -20.70 -24.91
CA ALA A 363 -5.65 -20.81 -26.07
C ALA A 363 -7.12 -21.02 -25.68
N THR A 364 -7.44 -21.33 -24.42
CA THR A 364 -8.82 -21.54 -23.96
C THR A 364 -9.00 -21.11 -22.49
N PRO A 365 -9.65 -19.95 -22.22
CA PRO A 365 -9.99 -18.90 -23.19
C PRO A 365 -8.72 -18.30 -23.83
N ILE A 366 -8.84 -17.67 -25.00
CA ILE A 366 -7.68 -17.04 -25.66
C ILE A 366 -7.25 -15.83 -24.84
N ARG A 367 -6.05 -15.88 -24.26
CA ARG A 367 -5.48 -14.79 -23.47
C ARG A 367 -4.07 -14.45 -23.89
N ILE A 368 -3.76 -13.18 -23.79
CA ILE A 368 -2.45 -12.62 -24.09
C ILE A 368 -1.93 -11.80 -22.91
N SER A 369 -0.61 -11.65 -22.83
CA SER A 369 0.06 -10.65 -22.00
C SER A 369 0.82 -9.65 -22.86
N ILE A 370 0.82 -8.40 -22.40
CA ILE A 370 1.74 -7.35 -22.87
C ILE A 370 2.40 -6.70 -21.65
N ALA A 371 3.67 -6.32 -21.74
CA ALA A 371 4.34 -5.52 -20.71
C ALA A 371 4.63 -4.12 -21.24
N VAL A 372 4.18 -3.10 -20.53
CA VAL A 372 4.27 -1.69 -20.97
C VAL A 372 4.98 -0.88 -19.90
N ASN A 373 5.94 -0.06 -20.33
CA ASN A 373 6.65 0.87 -19.46
C ASN A 373 5.68 1.92 -18.91
N LYS A 374 5.71 2.16 -17.59
CA LYS A 374 4.83 3.12 -16.89
C LYS A 374 5.03 4.57 -17.32
N ASP A 375 6.20 4.91 -17.87
CA ASP A 375 6.49 6.27 -18.36
C ASP A 375 5.79 6.56 -19.71
N ASN A 376 5.34 5.51 -20.41
CA ASN A 376 4.69 5.66 -21.71
C ASN A 376 3.22 6.05 -21.52
N TYR A 377 2.75 7.12 -22.17
CA TYR A 377 1.36 7.57 -22.05
C TYR A 377 0.34 6.48 -22.44
N THR A 378 0.72 5.56 -23.33
CA THR A 378 -0.08 4.40 -23.70
C THR A 378 -0.41 3.51 -22.51
N HIS A 379 0.50 3.40 -21.53
CA HIS A 379 0.25 2.67 -20.27
C HIS A 379 -0.91 3.31 -19.49
N GLU A 380 -0.87 4.63 -19.32
CA GLU A 380 -1.94 5.38 -18.61
C GLU A 380 -3.30 5.20 -19.29
N ALA A 381 -3.34 5.23 -20.62
CA ALA A 381 -4.56 5.02 -21.39
C ALA A 381 -5.14 3.61 -21.19
N ILE A 382 -4.29 2.57 -21.16
CA ILE A 382 -4.73 1.19 -20.91
C ILE A 382 -5.19 1.03 -19.46
N MET A 383 -4.50 1.63 -18.49
CA MET A 383 -4.94 1.63 -17.09
C MET A 383 -6.32 2.29 -16.92
N ALA A 384 -6.59 3.35 -17.68
CA ALA A 384 -7.84 4.08 -17.59
C ALA A 384 -9.02 3.37 -18.29
N THR A 385 -8.78 2.75 -19.45
CA THR A 385 -9.85 2.18 -20.29
C THR A 385 -9.97 0.66 -20.18
N GLY A 386 -8.90 -0.03 -19.81
CA GLY A 386 -8.83 -1.49 -19.78
C GLY A 386 -8.83 -2.13 -21.17
N GLU A 387 -8.60 -1.38 -22.24
CA GLU A 387 -8.67 -1.88 -23.62
C GLU A 387 -7.44 -1.46 -24.43
N PHE A 388 -7.00 -2.34 -25.33
CA PHE A 388 -5.92 -2.06 -26.27
C PHE A 388 -6.08 -2.85 -27.57
N THR A 389 -5.33 -2.44 -28.59
CA THR A 389 -5.17 -3.19 -29.85
C THR A 389 -3.69 -3.24 -30.21
N VAL A 390 -3.21 -4.41 -30.61
CA VAL A 390 -1.82 -4.64 -31.02
C VAL A 390 -1.77 -4.85 -32.53
N SER A 391 -0.85 -4.17 -33.20
CA SER A 391 -0.50 -4.37 -34.61
C SER A 391 0.81 -5.16 -34.68
N VAL A 392 0.79 -6.35 -35.26
CA VAL A 392 1.96 -7.22 -35.46
C VAL A 392 2.74 -6.74 -36.68
N LEU A 393 3.86 -6.06 -36.43
CA LEU A 393 4.69 -5.47 -37.46
C LEU A 393 5.38 -6.54 -38.30
N THR A 394 5.75 -6.19 -39.53
CA THR A 394 6.37 -7.08 -40.52
C THR A 394 7.80 -6.65 -40.85
N GLU A 395 8.56 -7.52 -41.51
CA GLU A 395 9.93 -7.21 -41.94
C GLU A 395 10.03 -6.04 -42.93
N SER A 396 8.91 -5.64 -43.56
CA SER A 396 8.84 -4.48 -44.46
C SER A 396 8.70 -3.14 -43.72
N THR A 397 8.54 -3.14 -42.39
CA THR A 397 8.33 -1.93 -41.57
C THR A 397 9.49 -0.94 -41.69
N PRO A 398 9.26 0.31 -42.12
CA PRO A 398 10.32 1.31 -42.23
C PRO A 398 10.71 1.86 -40.85
N PHE A 399 11.94 2.39 -40.74
CA PHE A 399 12.47 2.94 -39.49
C PHE A 399 11.60 4.07 -38.92
N SER A 400 10.92 4.83 -39.78
CA SER A 400 10.03 5.94 -39.40
C SER A 400 8.88 5.52 -38.48
N VAL A 401 8.42 4.27 -38.55
CA VAL A 401 7.40 3.75 -37.61
C VAL A 401 7.97 3.70 -36.19
N PHE A 402 9.23 3.28 -36.02
CA PHE A 402 9.90 3.25 -34.71
C PHE A 402 10.22 4.66 -34.21
N GLU A 403 10.56 5.59 -35.09
CA GLU A 403 10.73 7.00 -34.72
C GLU A 403 9.42 7.59 -34.20
N ASN A 404 8.31 7.29 -34.86
CA ASN A 404 7.00 7.83 -34.48
C ASN A 404 6.42 7.17 -33.24
N PHE A 405 6.48 5.84 -33.10
CA PHE A 405 5.86 5.13 -31.99
C PHE A 405 6.81 4.81 -30.83
N GLY A 406 8.11 4.66 -31.10
CA GLY A 406 9.12 4.23 -30.13
C GLY A 406 9.94 5.34 -29.47
N PHE A 407 10.21 6.47 -30.14
CA PHE A 407 11.15 7.50 -29.63
C PHE A 407 10.49 8.79 -29.13
N CYS A 408 9.17 8.86 -29.14
CA CYS A 408 8.43 9.96 -28.52
C CYS A 408 7.25 9.42 -27.70
N SER A 409 6.64 10.25 -26.87
CA SER A 409 5.46 9.88 -26.07
C SER A 409 4.20 10.48 -26.68
N SER A 410 3.08 9.75 -26.60
CA SER A 410 1.76 10.29 -26.97
C SER A 410 1.30 11.42 -26.05
N ARG A 411 2.01 11.64 -24.93
CA ARG A 411 1.79 12.79 -24.04
C ARG A 411 2.06 14.11 -24.75
N ASP A 412 3.12 14.14 -25.57
CA ASP A 412 3.68 15.38 -26.13
C ASP A 412 3.51 15.47 -27.66
N LYS A 413 3.19 14.36 -28.33
CA LYS A 413 3.02 14.29 -29.77
C LYS A 413 1.81 13.46 -30.14
N ASP A 414 0.98 13.97 -31.05
CA ASP A 414 -0.01 13.15 -31.73
C ASP A 414 0.70 12.20 -32.70
N LYS A 415 0.76 10.91 -32.33
CA LYS A 415 1.40 9.87 -33.11
C LYS A 415 0.49 9.31 -34.21
N PHE A 416 -0.80 9.59 -34.14
CA PHE A 416 -1.79 9.18 -35.14
C PHE A 416 -2.12 10.30 -36.13
N ALA A 417 -1.46 11.46 -36.02
CA ALA A 417 -1.50 12.48 -37.06
C ALA A 417 -1.05 11.89 -38.41
N GLY A 418 -1.94 11.88 -39.41
CA GLY A 418 -1.73 11.23 -40.71
C GLY A 418 -2.27 9.79 -40.82
N TYR A 419 -2.82 9.25 -39.73
CA TYR A 419 -3.54 7.97 -39.66
C TYR A 419 -5.06 8.19 -39.51
N ASP A 420 -5.60 9.28 -40.06
CA ASP A 420 -6.99 9.70 -39.85
C ASP A 420 -8.02 8.65 -40.30
N ASN A 421 -7.66 7.81 -41.27
CA ASN A 421 -8.48 6.72 -41.79
C ASN A 421 -7.99 5.33 -41.34
N ALA A 422 -7.18 5.26 -40.28
CA ALA A 422 -6.72 3.97 -39.77
C ALA A 422 -7.92 3.09 -39.38
N PRO A 423 -7.94 1.82 -39.83
CA PRO A 423 -8.97 0.89 -39.45
C PRO A 423 -8.94 0.65 -37.94
N ARG A 424 -10.10 0.28 -37.40
CA ARG A 424 -10.32 0.10 -35.97
C ARG A 424 -10.79 -1.31 -35.69
N GLY A 425 -10.37 -1.83 -34.53
CA GLY A 425 -10.98 -3.04 -33.98
C GLY A 425 -12.42 -2.77 -33.50
N ALA A 426 -13.13 -3.82 -33.12
CA ALA A 426 -14.47 -3.74 -32.55
C ALA A 426 -14.52 -2.93 -31.24
N ASN A 427 -13.39 -2.82 -30.53
CA ASN A 427 -13.20 -1.92 -29.38
C ASN A 427 -13.07 -0.43 -29.76
N GLY A 428 -13.10 -0.10 -31.05
CA GLY A 428 -12.98 1.26 -31.56
C GLY A 428 -11.58 1.86 -31.47
N ILE A 429 -10.55 1.08 -31.13
CA ILE A 429 -9.15 1.52 -31.06
C ILE A 429 -8.50 1.30 -32.43
N ALA A 430 -7.75 2.30 -32.91
CA ALA A 430 -7.04 2.20 -34.19
C ALA A 430 -5.93 1.15 -34.13
N TYR A 431 -5.69 0.46 -35.25
CA TYR A 431 -4.47 -0.30 -35.49
C TYR A 431 -3.78 0.25 -36.74
N VAL A 432 -2.45 0.11 -36.80
CA VAL A 432 -1.67 0.58 -37.95
C VAL A 432 -1.75 -0.49 -39.04
N PRO A 433 -2.40 -0.24 -40.19
CA PRO A 433 -2.59 -1.28 -41.20
C PRO A 433 -1.34 -1.48 -42.06
N GLU A 434 -0.54 -0.42 -42.30
CA GLU A 434 0.67 -0.52 -43.10
C GLU A 434 1.73 -1.34 -42.37
N HIS A 435 2.37 -2.27 -43.09
CA HIS A 435 3.43 -3.14 -42.56
C HIS A 435 2.99 -4.00 -41.37
N THR A 436 1.69 -4.32 -41.26
CA THR A 436 1.14 -5.16 -40.21
C THR A 436 0.51 -6.42 -40.80
N ASN A 437 0.90 -7.60 -40.33
CA ASN A 437 0.34 -8.87 -40.82
C ASN A 437 -0.85 -9.39 -40.02
N ALA A 438 -1.06 -8.89 -38.80
CA ALA A 438 -2.21 -9.22 -37.97
C ALA A 438 -2.49 -8.11 -36.96
N PHE A 439 -3.74 -7.98 -36.54
CA PHE A 439 -4.08 -7.19 -35.36
C PHE A 439 -4.83 -8.04 -34.32
N ILE A 440 -4.66 -7.68 -33.05
CA ILE A 440 -5.25 -8.37 -31.91
C ILE A 440 -5.76 -7.33 -30.92
N SER A 441 -7.07 -7.34 -30.62
CA SER A 441 -7.70 -6.50 -29.60
C SER A 441 -7.85 -7.27 -28.29
N GLY A 442 -7.53 -6.59 -27.19
CA GLY A 442 -7.54 -7.16 -25.85
C GLY A 442 -8.37 -6.33 -24.87
N LYS A 443 -9.03 -7.02 -23.94
CA LYS A 443 -9.67 -6.44 -22.76
C LYS A 443 -8.97 -6.93 -21.50
N VAL A 444 -8.41 -6.00 -20.73
CA VAL A 444 -7.62 -6.28 -19.53
C VAL A 444 -8.48 -6.94 -18.46
N ILE A 445 -7.97 -8.05 -17.90
CA ILE A 445 -8.58 -8.78 -16.79
C ILE A 445 -7.70 -8.78 -15.54
N SER A 446 -6.40 -8.51 -15.68
CA SER A 446 -5.47 -8.42 -14.56
C SER A 446 -4.26 -7.56 -14.94
N VAL A 447 -3.71 -6.87 -13.94
CA VAL A 447 -2.49 -6.08 -14.06
C VAL A 447 -1.51 -6.53 -12.99
N VAL A 448 -0.27 -6.85 -13.39
CA VAL A 448 0.82 -7.23 -12.48
C VAL A 448 1.89 -6.13 -12.52
N ASP A 449 2.26 -5.63 -11.35
CA ASP A 449 3.35 -4.65 -11.21
C ASP A 449 4.72 -5.35 -11.24
N CYS A 450 5.60 -4.92 -12.15
CA CYS A 450 6.97 -5.43 -12.30
C CYS A 450 8.02 -4.33 -12.07
N GLY A 451 7.68 -3.25 -11.37
CA GLY A 451 8.57 -2.11 -11.13
C GLY A 451 8.40 -1.04 -12.20
N THR A 452 9.30 -0.95 -13.17
CA THR A 452 9.23 0.05 -14.26
C THR A 452 8.17 -0.26 -15.32
N HIS A 453 7.67 -1.50 -15.35
CA HIS A 453 6.65 -1.96 -16.28
C HIS A 453 5.44 -2.54 -15.54
N SER A 454 4.28 -2.51 -16.18
CA SER A 454 3.13 -3.33 -15.80
C SER A 454 2.87 -4.39 -16.87
N ILE A 455 2.62 -5.63 -16.44
CA ILE A 455 2.09 -6.67 -17.32
C ILE A 455 0.57 -6.59 -17.30
N PHE A 456 -0.04 -6.40 -18.46
CA PHE A 456 -1.48 -6.48 -18.66
C PHE A 456 -1.82 -7.86 -19.21
N ILE A 457 -2.63 -8.60 -18.47
CA ILE A 457 -3.23 -9.87 -18.92
C ILE A 457 -4.62 -9.54 -19.45
N ALA A 458 -4.91 -9.96 -20.68
CA ALA A 458 -6.16 -9.64 -21.36
C ALA A 458 -6.80 -10.85 -22.02
N ASP A 459 -8.14 -10.88 -22.01
CA ASP A 459 -8.91 -11.74 -22.90
C ASP A 459 -8.85 -11.14 -24.32
N VAL A 460 -8.61 -11.98 -25.33
CA VAL A 460 -8.64 -11.56 -26.74
C VAL A 460 -10.08 -11.42 -27.18
N THR A 461 -10.46 -10.21 -27.58
CA THR A 461 -11.83 -9.89 -28.01
C THR A 461 -12.00 -9.91 -29.53
N GLU A 462 -10.93 -9.64 -30.28
CA GLU A 462 -10.88 -9.73 -31.74
C GLU A 462 -9.44 -10.04 -32.19
N ALA A 463 -9.27 -10.85 -33.24
CA ALA A 463 -7.99 -11.02 -33.91
C ALA A 463 -8.21 -11.33 -35.40
N LYS A 464 -7.42 -10.74 -36.29
CA LYS A 464 -7.48 -10.99 -37.74
C LYS A 464 -6.09 -10.99 -38.36
N VAL A 465 -5.89 -11.88 -39.33
CA VAL A 465 -4.74 -11.87 -40.25
C VAL A 465 -5.04 -10.89 -41.37
N LEU A 466 -4.07 -10.02 -41.67
CA LEU A 466 -4.14 -8.96 -42.68
C LEU A 466 -3.25 -9.27 -43.89
N SER A 467 -2.10 -9.94 -43.68
CA SER A 467 -1.19 -10.36 -44.74
C SER A 467 -0.41 -11.63 -44.34
N ASP A 468 0.28 -12.22 -45.29
CA ASP A 468 1.20 -13.35 -45.11
C ASP A 468 2.67 -12.90 -44.99
N GLU A 469 2.94 -11.60 -44.90
CA GLU A 469 4.30 -11.08 -44.70
C GLU A 469 4.87 -11.56 -43.35
N PRO A 470 6.17 -11.93 -43.30
CA PRO A 470 6.81 -12.38 -42.06
C PRO A 470 6.73 -11.33 -40.95
N ALA A 471 6.39 -11.78 -39.74
CA ALA A 471 6.38 -10.93 -38.55
C ALA A 471 7.79 -10.46 -38.21
N LEU A 472 7.92 -9.19 -37.87
CA LEU A 472 9.18 -8.58 -37.48
C LEU A 472 9.64 -9.09 -36.12
N THR A 473 10.88 -9.57 -36.07
CA THR A 473 11.55 -9.90 -34.82
C THR A 473 12.49 -8.77 -34.38
N TYR A 474 12.75 -8.71 -33.07
CA TYR A 474 13.69 -7.76 -32.49
C TYR A 474 15.10 -7.93 -33.07
N THR A 475 15.54 -9.17 -33.30
CA THR A 475 16.81 -9.46 -33.97
C THR A 475 16.84 -8.88 -35.39
N TYR A 476 15.80 -9.14 -36.20
CA TYR A 476 15.72 -8.60 -37.55
C TYR A 476 15.74 -7.06 -37.56
N TYR A 477 15.06 -6.41 -36.62
CA TYR A 477 15.11 -4.95 -36.49
C TYR A 477 16.54 -4.45 -36.25
N TYR A 478 17.30 -5.06 -35.35
CA TYR A 478 18.70 -4.66 -35.11
C TYR A 478 19.62 -4.88 -36.32
N ASP A 479 19.39 -5.97 -37.06
CA ASP A 479 20.26 -6.37 -38.16
C ASP A 479 19.96 -5.63 -39.47
N ASN A 480 18.71 -5.24 -39.70
CA ASN A 480 18.23 -4.80 -41.01
C ASN A 480 17.54 -3.43 -41.02
N ILE A 481 16.86 -3.03 -39.95
CA ILE A 481 16.02 -1.81 -39.95
C ILE A 481 16.67 -0.67 -39.17
N LYS A 482 17.20 -0.95 -37.98
CA LYS A 482 17.87 0.03 -37.14
C LYS A 482 19.07 0.59 -37.91
N PRO A 483 19.20 1.91 -38.07
CA PRO A 483 20.35 2.52 -38.72
C PRO A 483 21.63 1.98 -38.08
N LYS A 484 22.41 1.25 -38.88
CA LYS A 484 23.71 0.75 -38.43
C LYS A 484 24.54 1.98 -38.09
N LYS A 485 25.21 1.92 -36.93
CA LYS A 485 26.20 2.93 -36.54
C LYS A 485 27.05 3.20 -37.78
N VAL A 486 27.17 4.47 -38.17
CA VAL A 486 28.18 4.86 -39.15
C VAL A 486 29.50 4.62 -38.44
N ASN A 487 30.00 3.38 -38.55
CA ASN A 487 31.41 3.14 -38.41
C ASN A 487 32.02 4.02 -39.49
N ALA A 488 32.88 4.95 -39.08
CA ALA A 488 33.70 5.68 -40.02
C ALA A 488 34.24 4.67 -41.04
N ALA A 489 34.01 4.95 -42.32
CA ALA A 489 34.71 4.23 -43.38
C ALA A 489 36.20 4.19 -43.00
N PRO A 490 36.92 3.08 -43.25
CA PRO A 490 38.33 2.97 -42.91
C PRO A 490 39.06 4.19 -43.50
N THR A 491 39.42 5.13 -42.62
CA THR A 491 40.12 6.34 -43.00
C THR A 491 41.48 5.91 -43.51
N ALA A 492 41.87 6.47 -44.66
CA ALA A 492 43.22 6.36 -45.18
C ALA A 492 44.24 6.68 -44.07
N PRO A 493 45.46 6.10 -44.08
CA PRO A 493 46.33 5.99 -42.89
C PRO A 493 46.86 7.27 -42.23
N ASN A 494 46.31 8.47 -42.48
CA ASN A 494 46.85 9.74 -41.99
C ASN A 494 45.80 10.84 -41.70
N ALA A 495 44.54 10.51 -41.36
CA ALA A 495 43.59 11.52 -40.87
C ALA A 495 43.78 11.78 -39.36
N PRO A 496 43.75 13.04 -38.89
CA PRO A 496 43.88 13.36 -37.47
C PRO A 496 42.68 12.79 -36.69
N LYS A 497 42.97 11.99 -35.65
CA LYS A 497 41.97 11.43 -34.74
C LYS A 497 41.14 12.57 -34.13
N ARG A 498 39.82 12.54 -34.29
CA ARG A 498 38.94 13.55 -33.69
C ARG A 498 38.16 12.94 -32.53
N LYS A 499 38.12 13.67 -31.42
CA LYS A 499 37.28 13.32 -30.26
C LYS A 499 35.85 13.75 -30.56
N VAL A 500 34.91 12.83 -30.48
CA VAL A 500 33.48 13.12 -30.60
C VAL A 500 32.70 12.42 -29.50
N TRP A 501 31.52 12.92 -29.18
CA TRP A 501 30.65 12.35 -28.18
C TRP A 501 29.54 11.55 -28.86
N VAL A 502 29.38 10.27 -28.52
CA VAL A 502 28.40 9.39 -29.13
C VAL A 502 27.35 8.98 -28.10
N CYS A 503 26.08 9.17 -28.42
CA CYS A 503 24.98 8.72 -27.57
C CYS A 503 24.94 7.19 -27.50
N LYS A 504 25.05 6.62 -26.31
CA LYS A 504 25.02 5.16 -26.06
C LYS A 504 23.68 4.52 -26.44
N ILE A 505 22.59 5.31 -26.46
CA ILE A 505 21.22 4.83 -26.71
C ILE A 505 20.92 4.75 -28.21
N CYS A 506 21.07 5.87 -28.94
CA CYS A 506 20.66 5.99 -30.34
C CYS A 506 21.82 6.15 -31.33
N GLY A 507 23.05 6.40 -30.87
CA GLY A 507 24.22 6.59 -31.74
C GLY A 507 24.41 7.99 -32.33
N TYR A 508 23.61 9.00 -31.92
CA TYR A 508 23.83 10.40 -32.31
C TYR A 508 25.25 10.86 -31.97
N VAL A 509 25.89 11.57 -32.91
CA VAL A 509 27.26 12.10 -32.76
C VAL A 509 27.20 13.60 -32.54
N TYR A 510 27.75 14.06 -31.43
CA TYR A 510 28.01 15.47 -31.14
C TYR A 510 29.49 15.77 -31.41
N GLU A 511 29.73 16.73 -32.31
CA GLU A 511 31.08 17.19 -32.66
C GLU A 511 31.44 18.42 -31.80
N GLY A 512 32.31 18.21 -30.81
CA GLY A 512 32.81 19.24 -29.90
C GLY A 512 33.78 18.64 -28.87
N GLU A 513 34.72 19.45 -28.35
CA GLU A 513 35.71 18.97 -27.37
C GLU A 513 35.06 18.57 -26.03
N GLU A 514 34.07 19.34 -25.60
CA GLU A 514 33.28 19.07 -24.39
C GLU A 514 31.78 19.02 -24.71
N LEU A 515 31.10 18.04 -24.13
CA LEU A 515 29.64 17.93 -24.20
C LEU A 515 29.02 18.77 -23.08
N PRO A 516 28.15 19.76 -23.39
CA PRO A 516 27.50 20.56 -22.37
C PRO A 516 26.75 19.67 -21.34
N PRO A 517 26.83 19.94 -20.03
CA PRO A 517 26.16 19.11 -19.01
C PRO A 517 24.64 19.03 -19.17
N ASP A 518 24.04 20.08 -19.77
CA ASP A 518 22.63 20.21 -20.10
C ASP A 518 22.29 19.73 -21.52
N PHE A 519 23.26 19.16 -22.24
CA PHE A 519 23.04 18.65 -23.59
C PHE A 519 22.04 17.50 -23.57
N VAL A 520 20.97 17.64 -24.34
CA VAL A 520 19.95 16.61 -24.53
C VAL A 520 20.08 16.06 -25.94
N CYS A 521 20.21 14.73 -26.06
CA CYS A 521 20.30 14.08 -27.36
C CYS A 521 19.13 14.52 -28.25
N PRO A 522 19.36 15.08 -29.45
CA PRO A 522 18.26 15.59 -30.27
C PRO A 522 17.35 14.48 -30.78
N ILE A 523 17.87 13.25 -30.90
CA ILE A 523 17.13 12.06 -31.36
C ILE A 523 16.33 11.42 -30.22
N CYS A 524 16.99 10.92 -29.18
CA CYS A 524 16.34 10.10 -28.15
C CYS A 524 16.02 10.84 -26.85
N LYS A 525 16.34 12.13 -26.75
CA LYS A 525 16.08 12.99 -25.57
C LYS A 525 16.76 12.56 -24.26
N HIS A 526 17.69 11.62 -24.32
CA HIS A 526 18.51 11.25 -23.18
C HIS A 526 19.54 12.34 -22.82
N PRO A 527 19.88 12.48 -21.53
CA PRO A 527 20.80 13.50 -21.04
C PRO A 527 22.26 13.26 -21.46
N ALA A 528 23.10 14.26 -21.27
CA ALA A 528 24.54 14.22 -21.56
C ALA A 528 25.27 13.03 -20.89
N SER A 529 24.79 12.53 -19.74
CA SER A 529 25.33 11.35 -19.05
C SER A 529 25.23 10.05 -19.86
N ASP A 530 24.37 10.03 -20.89
CA ASP A 530 24.21 8.90 -21.81
C ASP A 530 25.07 9.01 -23.07
N PHE A 531 26.00 9.98 -23.12
CA PHE A 531 27.04 10.05 -24.14
C PHE A 531 28.37 9.49 -23.63
N GLU A 532 29.16 8.97 -24.56
CA GLU A 532 30.53 8.55 -24.31
C GLU A 532 31.48 9.21 -25.31
N LEU A 533 32.66 9.61 -24.83
CA LEU A 533 33.71 10.17 -25.67
C LEU A 533 34.37 9.04 -26.46
N ARG A 534 34.43 9.17 -27.78
CA ARG A 534 35.13 8.25 -28.67
C ARG A 534 36.13 9.02 -29.52
N GLU A 535 37.28 8.40 -29.75
CA GLU A 535 38.20 8.82 -30.81
C GLU A 535 37.79 8.10 -32.10
N ILE A 536 37.52 8.86 -33.15
CA ILE A 536 37.17 8.34 -34.49
C ILE A 536 38.21 8.82 -35.50
#